data_AF-A0A924TCM3-F1
#
_entry.id   AF-A0A924TCM3-F1
#
_cell.length_a   1.000
_cell.length_b   1.000
_cell.length_c   1.000
_cell.angle_alpha   90.00
_cell.angle_beta   90.00
_cell.angle_gamma   90.00
#
_symmetry.space_group_name_H-M   'P 1'
#
loop_
_entity.id
_entity.type
_entity.pdbx_description
1 polymer ?
#
loop_
_entity_poly.entity_id
_entity_poly.type
_entity_poly.pdbx_seq_one_letter_code
_entity_poly.pdbx_strand_id
1 'polypeptide(L)'
;TGEALILRNHGALVVGRSSGEAFNWMHRLELACRSQLAAMACNTRFVSVAQPVLEETWSNYQPGTRRPYGLMEWPALLRKLDRSAPDYKT
;
A
#
# COMPACT_ATOMS: atom_id res chain seq x y z
N THR A 1 13.94 6.24 5.78
CA THR A 1 13.14 5.48 6.78
C THR A 1 12.04 4.75 6.03
N GLY A 2 11.69 3.52 6.41
CA GLY A 2 10.63 2.77 5.73
C GLY A 2 9.33 2.80 6.53
N GLU A 3 8.19 2.83 5.82
CA GLU A 3 6.84 2.90 6.38
C GLU A 3 6.24 1.51 6.65
N ALA A 4 6.93 0.44 6.22
CA ALA A 4 6.48 -0.93 6.39
C ALA A 4 7.62 -1.90 6.70
N LEU A 5 7.31 -2.93 7.46
CA LEU A 5 8.19 -4.04 7.80
C LEU A 5 7.48 -5.38 7.54
N ILE A 6 8.15 -6.29 6.83
CA ILE A 6 7.71 -7.68 6.71
C ILE A 6 8.29 -8.45 7.90
N LEU A 7 7.41 -8.85 8.82
CA LEU A 7 7.74 -9.69 9.96
C LEU A 7 7.73 -11.15 9.50
N ARG A 8 8.92 -11.70 9.26
CA ARG A 8 9.09 -13.09 8.79
C ARG A 8 8.28 -14.05 9.65
N ASN A 9 7.48 -14.89 8.99
CA ASN A 9 6.63 -15.90 9.62
C ASN A 9 5.51 -15.35 10.53
N HIS A 10 5.19 -14.05 10.43
CA HIS A 10 4.15 -13.42 11.23
C HIS A 10 3.19 -12.59 10.39
N GLY A 11 3.67 -11.55 9.70
CA GLY A 11 2.82 -10.64 8.95
C GLY A 11 3.53 -9.34 8.58
N ALA A 12 2.80 -8.24 8.60
CA ALA A 12 3.35 -6.91 8.31
C ALA A 12 3.07 -5.93 9.45
N LEU A 13 4.04 -5.05 9.71
CA LEU A 13 3.86 -3.86 10.54
C LEU A 13 3.96 -2.64 9.63
N VAL A 14 2.97 -1.74 9.69
CA VAL A 14 2.93 -0.54 8.86
C VAL A 14 2.66 0.68 9.72
N VAL A 15 3.36 1.77 9.44
CA VAL A 15 3.25 3.04 10.15
C VAL A 15 3.02 4.19 9.18
N GLY A 16 2.51 5.31 9.69
CA GLY A 16 2.31 6.55 8.97
C GLY A 16 2.17 7.70 9.94
N ARG A 17 2.23 8.94 9.46
CA ARG A 17 2.08 10.15 10.30
C ARG A 17 0.62 10.37 10.74
N SER A 18 -0.31 9.63 10.13
CA SER A 18 -1.72 9.57 10.49
C SER A 18 -2.28 8.17 10.23
N SER A 19 -3.43 7.84 10.82
CA SER A 19 -4.12 6.57 10.57
C SER A 19 -4.46 6.38 9.08
N GLY A 20 -4.86 7.45 8.38
CA GLY A 20 -5.19 7.39 6.95
C GLY A 20 -3.98 7.10 6.07
N GLU A 21 -2.82 7.64 6.42
CA GLU A 21 -1.54 7.34 5.74
C GLU A 21 -1.12 5.89 5.99
N ALA A 22 -1.11 5.46 7.26
CA ALA A 22 -0.75 4.09 7.64
C ALA A 22 -1.66 3.05 6.95
N PHE A 23 -2.97 3.32 6.90
CA PHE A 23 -3.93 2.45 6.22
C PHE A 23 -3.64 2.33 4.72
N ASN A 24 -3.29 3.45 4.06
CA ASN A 24 -2.94 3.41 2.64
C ASN A 24 -1.67 2.61 2.38
N TRP A 25 -0.63 2.82 3.18
CA TRP A 25 0.59 2.02 3.08
C TRP A 25 0.32 0.52 3.28
N MET A 26 -0.53 0.18 4.26
CA MET A 26 -0.93 -1.18 4.53
C MET A 26 -1.65 -1.80 3.34
N HIS A 27 -2.62 -1.09 2.76
CA HIS A 27 -3.35 -1.57 1.58
C HIS A 27 -2.43 -1.77 0.37
N ARG A 28 -1.46 -0.87 0.14
CA ARG A 28 -0.49 -1.02 -0.95
C ARG A 28 0.42 -2.24 -0.75
N LEU A 29 0.88 -2.48 0.48
CA LEU A 29 1.69 -3.65 0.80
C LEU A 29 0.87 -4.94 0.61
N GLU A 30 -0.37 -4.98 1.09
CA GLU A 30 -1.28 -6.11 0.89
C GLU A 30 -1.51 -6.40 -0.61
N LEU A 31 -1.78 -5.37 -1.41
CA LEU A 31 -1.95 -5.51 -2.86
C LEU A 31 -0.67 -6.01 -3.56
N ALA A 32 0.50 -5.55 -3.13
CA ALA A 32 1.79 -6.01 -3.66
C ALA A 32 2.02 -7.49 -3.34
N CYS A 33 1.81 -7.91 -2.08
CA CYS A 33 1.91 -9.30 -1.66
C CYS A 33 0.91 -10.20 -2.41
N ARG A 34 -0.35 -9.76 -2.55
CA ARG A 34 -1.37 -10.50 -3.30
C ARG A 34 -0.99 -10.66 -4.77
N SER A 35 -0.51 -9.59 -5.41
CA SER A 35 -0.03 -9.63 -6.80
C SER A 35 1.15 -10.58 -6.97
N GLN A 36 2.10 -10.57 -6.02
CA GLN A 36 3.25 -11.48 -6.02
C GLN A 36 2.81 -12.94 -5.90
N LEU A 37 1.91 -13.26 -4.97
CA LEU A 37 1.38 -14.62 -4.81
C LEU A 37 0.66 -15.09 -6.08
N ALA A 38 -0.19 -14.24 -6.67
CA ALA A 38 -0.88 -14.55 -7.92
C ALA A 38 0.11 -14.81 -9.07
N ALA A 39 1.15 -13.98 -9.20
CA ALA A 39 2.17 -14.14 -10.24
C ALA A 39 3.01 -15.41 -10.03
N MET A 40 3.35 -15.75 -8.78
CA MET A 40 4.07 -16.99 -8.43
C MET A 40 3.22 -18.24 -8.72
N ALA A 41 1.91 -18.16 -8.49
CA ALA A 41 0.98 -19.26 -8.76
C ALA A 41 0.88 -19.62 -10.25
N CYS A 42 1.23 -18.70 -11.17
CA CYS A 42 1.29 -18.99 -12.61
C CYS A 42 2.42 -19.96 -12.99
N ASN A 43 3.36 -20.27 -12.08
CA ASN A 43 4.48 -21.19 -12.28
C ASN A 43 5.29 -20.92 -13.57
N THR A 44 5.46 -19.65 -13.91
CA THR A 44 6.26 -19.19 -15.05
C THR A 44 7.44 -18.36 -14.57
N ARG A 45 8.48 -18.26 -15.39
CA ARG A 45 9.65 -17.44 -15.07
C ARG A 45 9.26 -15.96 -15.01
N PHE A 46 9.66 -15.28 -13.94
CA PHE A 46 9.51 -13.84 -13.86
C PHE A 46 10.39 -13.11 -14.87
N VAL A 47 9.80 -12.09 -15.49
CA VAL A 47 10.52 -11.11 -16.30
C VAL A 47 10.96 -9.98 -15.38
N SER A 48 12.27 -9.78 -15.26
CA SER A 48 12.82 -8.67 -14.49
C SER A 48 12.47 -7.35 -15.16
N VAL A 49 11.98 -6.40 -14.36
CA VAL A 49 11.79 -5.01 -14.82
C VAL A 49 13.16 -4.35 -14.92
N ALA A 50 13.38 -3.56 -15.98
CA ALA A 50 14.63 -2.84 -16.16
C ALA A 50 14.85 -1.83 -15.04
N GLN A 51 16.09 -1.73 -14.54
CA GLN A 51 16.44 -0.87 -13.41
C GLN A 51 16.00 0.60 -13.56
N PRO A 52 16.16 1.26 -14.74
CA PRO A 52 15.72 2.65 -14.90
C PRO A 52 14.21 2.83 -14.68
N VAL A 53 13.39 1.84 -15.07
CA VAL A 53 11.93 1.88 -14.89
C VAL A 53 11.56 1.77 -13.41
N LEU A 54 12.31 0.95 -12.65
CA LEU A 54 12.13 0.82 -11.20
C LEU A 54 12.46 2.13 -10.48
N GLU A 55 13.56 2.78 -10.86
CA GLU A 55 14.02 4.04 -10.29
C GLU A 55 13.05 5.20 -10.59
N GLU A 56 12.59 5.31 -11.84
CA GLU A 56 11.58 6.30 -12.23
C GLU A 56 10.26 6.08 -11.47
N THR A 57 9.81 4.83 -11.38
CA THR A 57 8.60 4.48 -10.63
C THR A 57 8.76 4.83 -9.15
N TRP A 58 9.91 4.53 -8.53
CA TRP A 58 10.21 4.88 -7.14
C TRP A 58 10.23 6.40 -6.92
N SER A 59 10.78 7.16 -7.88
CA SER A 59 10.82 8.64 -7.84
C SER A 59 9.42 9.27 -7.81
N ASN A 60 8.47 8.66 -8.54
CA ASN A 60 7.06 9.09 -8.58
C ASN A 60 6.32 8.97 -7.23
N TYR A 61 6.95 8.36 -6.22
CA TYR A 61 6.39 8.20 -4.87
C TYR A 61 7.17 8.96 -3.80
N GLN A 62 8.22 9.71 -4.18
CA GLN A 62 8.98 10.50 -3.23
C GLN A 62 8.25 11.76 -2.77
N PRO A 63 8.57 12.27 -1.56
CA PRO A 63 8.12 13.58 -1.12
C PRO A 63 8.45 14.65 -2.15
N GLY A 64 7.50 15.55 -2.43
CA GLY A 64 7.64 16.62 -3.43
C GLY A 64 7.12 16.25 -4.82
N THR A 65 7.19 14.98 -5.21
CA THR A 65 6.60 14.48 -6.47
C THR A 65 5.16 14.03 -6.26
N ARG A 66 4.90 13.32 -5.16
CA ARG A 66 3.57 12.82 -4.83
C ARG A 66 3.03 13.49 -3.57
N ARG A 67 1.72 13.75 -3.60
CA ARG A 67 0.96 14.09 -2.40
C ARG A 67 1.09 12.96 -1.36
N PRO A 68 1.18 13.30 -0.04
CA PRO A 68 1.09 12.30 1.02
C PRO A 68 -0.14 11.39 0.88
N TYR A 69 0.05 10.12 1.20
CA TYR A 69 -1.02 9.13 1.17
C TYR A 69 -2.08 9.38 2.24
N GLY A 70 -3.32 9.01 1.94
CA GLY A 70 -4.43 9.13 2.86
C GLY A 70 -5.16 10.46 2.79
N LEU A 71 -4.57 11.51 2.21
CA LEU A 71 -5.24 12.82 2.14
C LEU A 71 -6.54 12.81 1.33
N MET A 72 -6.63 12.02 0.25
CA MET A 72 -7.87 11.88 -0.53
C MET A 72 -8.56 10.54 -0.30
N GLU A 73 -7.75 9.49 -0.16
CA GLU A 73 -8.20 8.12 -0.07
C GLU A 73 -8.93 7.86 1.26
N TRP A 74 -8.41 8.41 2.38
CA TRP A 74 -9.00 8.18 3.69
C TRP A 74 -10.41 8.78 3.83
N PRO A 75 -10.67 10.06 3.49
CA PRO A 75 -12.04 10.57 3.51
C PRO A 75 -12.99 9.81 2.60
N ALA A 76 -12.51 9.33 1.45
CA ALA A 76 -13.33 8.54 0.53
C ALA A 76 -13.71 7.17 1.11
N LEU A 77 -12.77 6.50 1.78
CA LEU A 77 -13.01 5.25 2.49
C LEU A 77 -13.97 5.44 3.66
N LEU A 78 -13.84 6.51 4.43
CA LEU A 78 -14.79 6.85 5.50
C LEU A 78 -16.20 7.09 4.94
N ARG A 79 -16.35 7.84 3.84
CA ARG A 79 -17.66 7.99 3.17
C ARG A 79 -18.25 6.65 2.72
N LYS A 80 -17.41 5.67 2.35
CA LYS A 80 -17.89 4.32 2.02
C LYS A 80 -18.37 3.61 3.29
N LEU A 81 -17.58 3.67 4.35
CA LEU A 81 -17.90 3.05 5.64
C LEU A 81 -19.19 3.63 6.24
N ASP A 82 -19.37 4.95 6.16
CA ASP A 82 -20.60 5.66 6.55
C ASP A 82 -21.86 5.08 5.89
N ARG A 83 -21.75 4.55 4.66
CA ARG A 83 -22.88 3.94 3.95
C ARG A 83 -23.05 2.46 4.26
N SER A 84 -21.96 1.71 4.42
CA SER A 84 -22.01 0.25 4.52
C SER A 84 -22.04 -0.30 5.95
N ALA A 85 -21.47 0.43 6.91
CA ALA A 85 -21.36 0.02 8.30
C ALA A 85 -21.24 1.28 9.20
N PRO A 86 -22.30 2.10 9.31
CA PRO A 86 -22.27 3.37 10.06
C PRO A 86 -22.07 3.20 11.57
N ASP A 87 -22.29 1.99 12.10
CA ASP A 87 -22.12 1.60 13.51
C ASP A 87 -20.67 1.68 13.99
N TYR A 88 -19.68 1.81 13.10
CA TYR A 88 -18.27 2.00 13.50
C TYR A 88 -18.00 3.29 14.32
N LYS A 89 -18.97 4.21 14.37
CA LYS A 89 -18.88 5.49 15.08
C LYS A 89 -19.36 5.44 16.54
N THR A 90 -20.03 4.37 16.93
CA THR A 90 -20.59 4.15 18.27
C THR A 90 -19.71 3.22 19.08
#